data_AF-A0A3N2R8W5-F1
#
_entry.id   AF-A0A3N2R8W5-F1
#
_cell.length_a   1.000
_cell.length_b   1.000
_cell.length_c   1.000
_cell.angle_alpha   90.00
_cell.angle_beta   90.00
_cell.angle_gamma   90.00
#
_symmetry.space_group_name_H-M   'P 1'
#
loop_
_entity.id
_entity.type
_entity.pdbx_description
1 polymer ?
#
loop_
_entity_poly.entity_id
_entity_poly.type
_entity_poly.pdbx_seq_one_letter_code
_entity_poly.pdbx_strand_id
1 'polypeptide(L)'
;MTEARLSRRSLLAGGLALSALATAAPLRAQVARVEGPSFVDLAARLRELTGFDPLPRDLLSAFAEASGEDGVFRAGIMEDGDAAAQRRAIKALYHGILAPEGDEGEPVRLGYASALQWAAIEETNNVPSWCGGVPGYWSEPPELPG
;
A
#
# COMPACT_ATOMS: atom_id res chain seq x y z
N MET A 1 60.89 9.94 -50.12
CA MET A 1 60.22 10.29 -48.85
C MET A 1 59.07 11.22 -49.20
N THR A 2 57.83 10.73 -49.11
CA THR A 2 56.63 11.51 -49.48
C THR A 2 55.56 11.19 -48.45
N GLU A 3 55.24 12.17 -47.62
CA GLU A 3 54.24 12.10 -46.55
C GLU A 3 52.82 11.98 -47.12
N ALA A 4 52.05 11.02 -46.61
CA ALA A 4 50.62 10.90 -46.91
C ALA A 4 49.84 11.97 -46.12
N ARG A 5 49.33 12.98 -46.83
CA ARG A 5 48.40 13.96 -46.25
C ARG A 5 47.03 13.32 -46.03
N LEU A 6 46.73 12.94 -44.79
CA LEU A 6 45.38 12.59 -44.38
C LEU A 6 44.45 13.81 -44.54
N SER A 7 43.48 13.70 -45.44
CA SER A 7 42.48 14.72 -45.69
C SER A 7 41.38 14.69 -44.62
N ARG A 8 41.05 15.87 -44.07
CA ARG A 8 39.98 16.10 -43.07
C ARG A 8 38.60 15.57 -43.45
N ARG A 9 38.39 15.14 -44.70
CA ARG A 9 37.13 14.53 -45.17
C ARG A 9 36.89 13.11 -44.65
N SER A 10 37.92 12.38 -44.25
CA SER A 10 37.79 10.99 -43.76
C SER A 10 37.24 10.88 -42.34
N LEU A 11 37.31 11.96 -41.55
CA LEU A 11 36.86 11.97 -40.15
C LEU A 11 35.35 12.20 -40.00
N LEU A 12 34.67 12.77 -41.00
CA LEU A 12 33.24 13.06 -40.92
C LEU A 12 32.34 11.91 -41.41
N ALA A 13 32.91 10.89 -42.06
CA ALA A 13 32.15 9.72 -42.50
C ALA A 13 31.97 8.65 -41.39
N GLY A 14 32.78 8.69 -40.33
CA GLY A 14 32.72 7.73 -39.22
C GLY A 14 31.75 8.07 -38.09
N GLY A 15 31.22 9.30 -38.04
CA GLY A 15 30.42 9.79 -36.91
C GLY A 15 28.92 9.48 -36.97
N LEU A 16 28.39 9.03 -38.11
CA LEU A 16 26.94 8.88 -38.33
C LEU A 16 26.40 7.45 -38.12
N ALA A 17 27.27 6.46 -37.88
CA ALA A 17 26.84 5.06 -37.77
C ALA A 17 26.43 4.63 -36.34
N LEU A 18 26.71 5.42 -35.30
CA LEU A 18 26.36 5.09 -33.92
C LEU A 18 24.98 5.60 -33.46
N SER A 19 24.33 6.48 -34.25
CA SER A 19 23.02 7.03 -33.88
C SER A 19 21.83 6.19 -34.39
N ALA A 20 22.07 5.23 -35.27
CA ALA A 20 21.02 4.40 -35.88
C ALA A 20 20.72 3.09 -35.12
N LEU A 21 21.54 2.75 -34.11
CA LEU A 21 21.30 1.59 -33.23
C LEU A 21 20.71 1.99 -31.87
N ALA A 22 20.20 3.22 -31.74
CA ALA A 22 19.47 3.67 -30.56
C ALA A 22 17.94 3.61 -30.75
N THR A 23 17.44 3.27 -31.95
CA THR A 23 16.01 3.25 -32.29
C THR A 23 15.42 1.85 -32.46
N ALA A 24 16.19 0.79 -32.20
CA ALA A 24 15.78 -0.60 -32.44
C ALA A 24 15.82 -1.50 -31.20
N ALA A 25 15.91 -0.94 -30.00
CA ALA A 25 15.46 -1.63 -28.80
C ALA A 25 14.15 -0.98 -28.39
N PRO A 26 12.99 -1.68 -28.44
CA PRO A 26 11.88 -1.25 -27.64
C PRO A 26 12.34 -1.41 -26.20
N LEU A 27 12.86 -0.34 -25.61
CA LEU A 27 12.67 -0.04 -24.19
C LEU A 27 11.15 0.14 -23.98
N ARG A 28 10.38 -0.93 -24.23
CA ARG A 28 9.20 -1.20 -23.44
C ARG A 28 9.77 -1.31 -22.05
N ALA A 29 9.61 -0.24 -21.29
CA ALA A 29 9.73 -0.26 -19.86
C ALA A 29 9.01 -1.52 -19.37
N GLN A 30 9.79 -2.58 -19.14
CA GLN A 30 9.38 -3.66 -18.27
C GLN A 30 9.43 -3.03 -16.89
N VAL A 31 8.40 -2.25 -16.58
CA VAL A 31 8.03 -2.03 -15.20
C VAL A 31 7.64 -3.43 -14.74
N ALA A 32 8.59 -4.13 -14.12
CA ALA A 32 8.30 -5.36 -13.43
C ALA A 32 7.16 -5.00 -12.46
N ARG A 33 5.97 -5.56 -12.69
CA ARG A 33 4.92 -5.48 -11.68
C ARG A 33 5.50 -6.15 -10.46
N VAL A 34 5.72 -5.38 -9.40
CA VAL A 34 6.03 -5.94 -8.09
C VAL A 34 4.81 -6.77 -7.72
N GLU A 35 4.97 -8.09 -7.82
CA GLU A 35 3.93 -9.02 -7.40
C GLU A 35 3.77 -8.83 -5.89
N GLY A 36 2.62 -8.29 -5.48
CA GLY A 36 2.36 -8.05 -4.08
C GLY A 36 2.24 -9.36 -3.29
N PRO A 37 2.35 -9.30 -1.95
CA PRO A 37 2.12 -10.46 -1.09
C PRO A 37 0.76 -11.11 -1.35
N SER A 38 0.71 -12.43 -1.19
CA SER A 38 -0.54 -13.19 -1.28
C SER A 38 -1.55 -12.66 -0.25
N PHE A 39 -2.84 -12.95 -0.48
CA PHE A 39 -3.87 -12.56 0.49
C PHE A 39 -3.61 -13.15 1.89
N VAL A 40 -3.11 -14.38 1.95
CA VAL A 40 -2.82 -15.07 3.22
C VAL A 40 -1.66 -14.40 3.95
N ASP A 41 -0.58 -14.06 3.24
CA ASP A 41 0.59 -13.41 3.83
C ASP A 41 0.26 -11.99 4.28
N LEU A 42 -0.51 -11.25 3.48
CA LEU A 42 -0.99 -9.94 3.86
C LEU A 42 -1.87 -10.03 5.12
N ALA A 43 -2.80 -10.97 5.17
CA ALA A 43 -3.68 -11.14 6.32
C ALA A 43 -2.90 -11.47 7.59
N ALA A 44 -1.92 -12.37 7.52
CA ALA A 44 -1.04 -12.70 8.63
C ALA A 44 -0.26 -11.47 9.11
N ARG A 45 0.31 -10.71 8.18
CA ARG A 45 1.07 -9.50 8.52
C ARG A 45 0.20 -8.41 9.16
N LEU A 46 -1.02 -8.20 8.66
CA LEU A 46 -1.93 -7.20 9.22
C LEU A 46 -2.38 -7.57 10.64
N ARG A 47 -2.57 -8.86 10.96
CA ARG A 47 -2.84 -9.31 12.34
C ARG A 47 -1.67 -8.98 13.25
N GLU A 48 -0.46 -9.27 12.82
CA GLU A 48 0.76 -8.96 13.58
C GLU A 48 0.91 -7.45 13.84
N LEU A 49 0.73 -6.63 12.80
CA LEU A 49 0.86 -5.17 12.90
C LEU A 49 -0.19 -4.51 13.80
N THR A 50 -1.41 -5.07 13.83
CA THR A 50 -2.54 -4.47 14.56
C THR A 50 -2.74 -5.08 15.94
N GLY A 51 -2.23 -6.29 16.19
CA GLY A 51 -2.50 -7.07 17.40
C GLY A 51 -3.89 -7.71 17.45
N PHE A 52 -4.71 -7.55 16.41
CA PHE A 52 -6.05 -8.15 16.35
C PHE A 52 -6.01 -9.49 15.60
N ASP A 53 -6.45 -10.57 16.27
CA ASP A 53 -6.68 -11.87 15.65
C ASP A 53 -7.94 -12.54 16.26
N PRO A 54 -9.03 -12.75 15.49
CA PRO A 54 -9.15 -12.53 14.05
C PRO A 54 -9.38 -11.07 13.64
N LEU A 55 -8.90 -10.69 12.45
CA LEU A 55 -9.35 -9.48 11.76
C LEU A 55 -10.76 -9.70 11.16
N PRO A 56 -11.66 -8.69 11.21
CA PRO A 56 -12.94 -8.74 10.51
C PRO A 56 -12.75 -9.02 9.02
N ARG A 57 -13.43 -10.06 8.52
CA ARG A 57 -13.23 -10.58 7.15
C ARG A 57 -13.58 -9.54 6.10
N ASP A 58 -14.65 -8.79 6.31
CA ASP A 58 -15.11 -7.73 5.41
C ASP A 58 -14.10 -6.58 5.33
N LEU A 59 -13.58 -6.13 6.48
CA LEU A 59 -12.53 -5.11 6.55
C LEU A 59 -11.26 -5.57 5.82
N LEU A 60 -10.82 -6.80 6.08
CA LEU A 60 -9.62 -7.37 5.45
C LEU A 60 -9.78 -7.53 3.94
N SER A 61 -10.96 -7.98 3.48
CA SER A 61 -11.26 -8.13 2.05
C SER A 61 -11.27 -6.77 1.35
N ALA A 62 -11.95 -5.77 1.94
CA ALA A 62 -12.01 -4.42 1.40
C ALA A 62 -10.64 -3.75 1.37
N PHE A 63 -9.80 -3.96 2.40
CA PHE A 63 -8.42 -3.49 2.40
C PHE A 63 -7.59 -4.15 1.29
N ALA A 64 -7.72 -5.46 1.11
CA ALA A 64 -6.97 -6.19 0.08
C ALA A 64 -7.37 -5.75 -1.34
N GLU A 65 -8.65 -5.46 -1.57
CA GLU A 65 -9.16 -4.91 -2.82
C GLU A 65 -8.65 -3.49 -3.05
N ALA A 66 -8.81 -2.59 -2.07
CA ALA A 66 -8.40 -1.19 -2.18
C ALA A 66 -6.87 -1.00 -2.31
N SER A 67 -6.08 -1.90 -1.74
CA SER A 67 -4.60 -1.91 -1.88
C SER A 67 -4.11 -2.68 -3.10
N GLY A 68 -4.97 -3.45 -3.78
CA GLY A 68 -4.59 -4.40 -4.83
C GLY A 68 -3.98 -3.76 -6.08
N GLU A 69 -4.30 -2.49 -6.35
CA GLU A 69 -3.72 -1.74 -7.46
C GLU A 69 -2.28 -1.26 -7.19
N ASP A 70 -1.87 -1.22 -5.92
CA ASP A 70 -0.58 -0.70 -5.47
C ASP A 70 0.29 -1.82 -4.87
N GLY A 71 0.97 -2.55 -5.76
CA GLY A 71 1.91 -3.61 -5.38
C GLY A 71 3.09 -3.11 -4.54
N VAL A 72 3.48 -1.84 -4.68
CA VAL A 72 4.56 -1.22 -3.89
C VAL A 72 4.09 -0.98 -2.46
N PHE A 73 2.91 -0.42 -2.28
CA PHE A 73 2.31 -0.26 -0.95
C PHE A 73 2.15 -1.61 -0.24
N ARG A 74 1.64 -2.63 -0.94
CA ARG A 74 1.49 -3.98 -0.34
C ARG A 74 2.83 -4.59 0.05
N ALA A 75 3.87 -4.44 -0.78
CA ALA A 75 5.23 -4.87 -0.42
C ALA A 75 5.76 -4.09 0.80
N GLY A 76 5.46 -2.79 0.89
CA GLY A 76 5.84 -1.93 2.02
C GLY A 76 5.19 -2.30 3.35
N ILE A 77 4.09 -3.04 3.38
CA ILE A 77 3.43 -3.49 4.62
C ILE A 77 4.18 -4.68 5.27
N MET A 78 4.95 -5.43 4.48
CA MET A 78 5.62 -6.65 4.93
C MET A 78 6.71 -6.37 5.97
N GLU A 79 7.27 -7.43 6.58
CA GLU A 79 8.16 -7.35 7.76
C GLU A 79 9.32 -6.35 7.60
N ASP A 80 10.04 -6.43 6.49
CA ASP A 80 11.15 -5.53 6.13
C ASP A 80 10.73 -4.34 5.25
N GLY A 81 9.43 -4.06 5.22
CA GLY A 81 8.83 -3.01 4.40
C GLY A 81 9.01 -1.60 4.95
N ASP A 82 8.38 -0.64 4.28
CA ASP A 82 8.39 0.75 4.70
C ASP A 82 7.49 0.98 5.93
N ALA A 83 8.08 1.55 6.99
CA ALA A 83 7.36 1.87 8.21
C ALA A 83 6.21 2.89 7.99
N ALA A 84 6.30 3.76 6.97
CA ALA A 84 5.18 4.66 6.65
C ALA A 84 4.02 3.89 6.00
N ALA A 85 4.28 2.96 5.09
CA ALA A 85 3.29 2.04 4.54
C ALA A 85 2.61 1.20 5.65
N GLN A 86 3.40 0.63 6.58
CA GLN A 86 2.87 -0.11 7.74
C GLN A 86 1.95 0.76 8.62
N ARG A 87 2.38 1.97 8.99
CA ARG A 87 1.55 2.92 9.77
C ARG A 87 0.27 3.30 9.03
N ARG A 88 0.35 3.52 7.72
CA ARG A 88 -0.82 3.83 6.88
C ARG A 88 -1.79 2.65 6.85
N ALA A 89 -1.31 1.42 6.74
CA ALA A 89 -2.15 0.22 6.81
C ALA A 89 -2.85 0.07 8.17
N ILE A 90 -2.12 0.25 9.28
CA ILE A 90 -2.69 0.23 10.64
C ILE A 90 -3.79 1.31 10.77
N LYS A 91 -3.49 2.55 10.38
CA LYS A 91 -4.45 3.66 10.43
C LYS A 91 -5.70 3.36 9.60
N ALA A 92 -5.53 2.74 8.43
CA ALA A 92 -6.63 2.40 7.54
C ALA A 92 -7.57 1.36 8.15
N LEU A 93 -7.02 0.31 8.78
CA LEU A 93 -7.82 -0.71 9.46
C LEU A 93 -8.48 -0.17 10.74
N TYR A 94 -7.77 0.68 11.49
CA TYR A 94 -8.28 1.22 12.75
C TYR A 94 -9.48 2.14 12.54
N HIS A 95 -9.47 2.96 11.49
CA HIS A 95 -10.57 3.88 11.18
C HIS A 95 -11.52 3.38 10.09
N GLY A 96 -11.20 2.26 9.43
CA GLY A 96 -11.99 1.73 8.32
C GLY A 96 -11.94 2.59 7.06
N ILE A 97 -10.86 3.36 6.86
CA ILE A 97 -10.69 4.30 5.73
C ILE A 97 -9.24 4.26 5.24
N LEU A 98 -9.02 3.90 3.98
CA LEU A 98 -7.73 4.04 3.31
C LEU A 98 -7.66 5.41 2.64
N ALA A 99 -6.93 6.35 3.24
CA ALA A 99 -6.61 7.63 2.62
C ALA A 99 -5.59 7.43 1.48
N PRO A 100 -5.64 8.23 0.40
CA PRO A 100 -4.61 8.23 -0.64
C PRO A 100 -3.25 8.62 -0.06
N GLU A 101 -2.18 8.36 -0.81
CA GLU A 101 -0.85 8.85 -0.45
C GLU A 101 -0.76 10.34 -0.83
N GLY A 102 -0.52 11.20 0.17
CA GLY A 102 -0.59 12.65 0.00
C GLY A 102 -2.02 13.21 0.13
N ASP A 103 -2.18 14.50 -0.19
CA ASP A 103 -3.46 15.22 -0.13
C ASP A 103 -4.29 15.11 -1.42
N GLU A 104 -3.91 14.22 -2.34
CA GLU A 104 -4.54 14.07 -3.65
C GLU A 104 -5.35 12.77 -3.73
N GLY A 105 -6.68 12.89 -3.83
CA GLY A 105 -7.60 11.78 -4.06
C GLY A 105 -8.69 11.62 -2.99
N GLU A 106 -9.70 10.81 -3.32
CA GLU A 106 -10.80 10.53 -2.40
C GLU A 106 -10.44 9.33 -1.50
N PRO A 107 -10.65 9.43 -0.17
CA PRO A 107 -10.45 8.30 0.73
C PRO A 107 -11.39 7.13 0.41
N VAL A 108 -10.86 5.91 0.41
CA VAL A 108 -11.65 4.70 0.20
C VAL A 108 -12.18 4.19 1.53
N ARG A 109 -13.50 4.08 1.66
CA ARG A 109 -14.13 3.47 2.84
C ARG A 109 -14.00 1.95 2.78
N LEU A 110 -13.39 1.37 3.80
CA LEU A 110 -13.21 -0.07 3.92
C LEU A 110 -14.35 -0.72 4.70
N GLY A 111 -14.79 -0.09 5.79
CA GLY A 111 -15.88 -0.58 6.62
C GLY A 111 -16.01 0.22 7.92
N TYR A 112 -17.20 0.74 8.21
CA TYR A 112 -17.39 1.59 9.40
C TYR A 112 -17.52 0.77 10.68
N ALA A 113 -18.49 -0.15 10.74
CA ALA A 113 -18.75 -0.95 11.93
C ALA A 113 -17.63 -1.95 12.24
N SER A 114 -16.90 -2.37 11.21
CA SER A 114 -15.82 -3.36 11.32
C SER A 114 -14.46 -2.73 11.58
N ALA A 115 -14.37 -1.40 11.67
CA ALA A 115 -13.12 -0.70 11.97
C ALA A 115 -12.58 -1.09 13.36
N LEU A 116 -11.27 -1.33 13.46
CA LEU A 116 -10.68 -1.91 14.68
C LEU A 116 -10.77 -1.00 15.90
N GLN A 117 -10.95 0.31 15.71
CA GLN A 117 -11.20 1.23 16.82
C GLN A 117 -12.42 0.84 17.65
N TRP A 118 -13.43 0.19 17.05
CA TRP A 118 -14.63 -0.23 17.77
C TRP A 118 -14.37 -1.49 18.58
N ALA A 119 -13.63 -2.45 18.02
CA ALA A 119 -13.20 -3.65 18.75
C ALA A 119 -12.31 -3.28 19.95
N ALA A 120 -11.49 -2.23 19.84
CA ALA A 120 -10.63 -1.76 20.93
C ALA A 120 -11.40 -1.21 22.16
N ILE A 121 -12.69 -0.86 22.00
CA ILE A 121 -13.52 -0.25 23.04
C ILE A 121 -14.87 -0.97 23.20
N GLU A 122 -14.99 -2.19 22.70
CA GLU A 122 -16.29 -2.88 22.61
C GLU A 122 -16.93 -3.16 23.97
N GLU A 123 -16.11 -3.28 25.02
CA GLU A 123 -16.56 -3.46 26.41
C GLU A 123 -17.27 -2.22 26.98
N THR A 124 -16.98 -1.03 26.45
CA THR A 124 -17.48 0.23 27.02
C THR A 124 -18.35 1.03 26.06
N ASN A 125 -18.28 0.75 24.76
CA ASN A 125 -18.92 1.56 23.73
C ASN A 125 -19.47 0.70 22.59
N ASN A 126 -20.70 1.00 22.20
CA ASN A 126 -21.24 0.51 20.94
C ASN A 126 -20.73 1.33 19.75
N VAL A 127 -20.70 0.69 18.59
CA VAL A 127 -20.60 1.39 17.30
C VAL A 127 -21.75 2.42 17.19
N PRO A 128 -21.48 3.70 16.92
CA PRO A 128 -22.54 4.68 16.72
C PRO A 128 -23.50 4.27 15.61
N SER A 129 -24.78 4.58 15.79
CA SER A 129 -25.88 4.14 14.90
C SER A 129 -26.13 2.62 14.89
N TRP A 130 -25.53 1.85 15.80
CA TRP A 130 -25.88 0.46 16.08
C TRP A 130 -26.61 0.37 17.43
N CYS A 131 -27.92 0.08 17.38
CA CYS A 131 -28.75 -0.11 18.58
C CYS A 131 -28.56 -1.53 19.15
N GLY A 132 -27.34 -1.83 19.61
CA GLY A 132 -27.00 -3.06 20.33
C GLY A 132 -26.61 -2.80 21.79
N GLY A 133 -26.35 -3.86 22.56
CA GLY A 133 -25.85 -3.77 23.93
C GLY A 133 -26.93 -3.62 25.01
N VAL A 134 -26.50 -3.58 26.27
CA VAL A 134 -27.38 -3.45 27.43
C VAL A 134 -27.92 -2.02 27.51
N PRO A 135 -29.26 -1.82 27.46
CA PRO A 135 -29.82 -0.48 27.63
C PRO A 135 -29.35 0.16 28.95
N GLY A 136 -28.86 1.39 28.89
CA GLY A 136 -28.39 2.10 30.08
C GLY A 136 -26.95 1.82 30.49
N TYR A 137 -26.16 1.09 29.69
CA TYR A 137 -24.73 0.83 29.99
C TYR A 137 -23.93 2.11 30.28
N TRP A 138 -24.31 3.22 29.64
CA TRP A 138 -23.67 4.53 29.82
C TRP A 138 -23.93 5.19 31.19
N SER A 139 -24.79 4.60 32.03
CA SER A 139 -25.07 5.11 33.38
C SER A 139 -24.07 4.62 34.43
N GLU A 140 -23.34 3.55 34.13
CA GLU A 140 -22.32 2.98 35.00
C GLU A 140 -20.93 3.35 34.49
N PRO A 141 -19.96 3.63 35.38
CA PRO A 141 -18.58 3.85 34.96
C PRO A 141 -17.99 2.56 34.39
N PRO A 142 -17.12 2.64 33.36
CA PRO A 142 -16.48 1.46 32.81
C PRO A 142 -15.54 0.82 33.83
N GLU A 143 -15.59 -0.51 33.92
CA GLU A 143 -14.63 -1.28 34.70
C GLU A 143 -13.29 -1.30 33.94
N LEU A 144 -12.19 -0.95 34.62
CA LEU A 144 -10.86 -1.06 34.03
C LEU A 144 -10.39 -2.51 34.11
N PRO A 145 -9.78 -3.07 33.04
CA PRO A 145 -9.15 -4.37 33.13
C PRO A 145 -8.02 -4.33 34.19
N GLY A 146 -8.08 -5.25 35.14
CA GLY A 146 -7.11 -5.40 36.24
C GLY A 146 -5.83 -6.11 35.87
#